data_AF-A0A8T6H4R9-F1
#
_entry.id   AF-A0A8T6H4R9-F1
#
_cell.length_a   1.000
_cell.length_b   1.000
_cell.length_c   1.000
_cell.angle_alpha   90.00
_cell.angle_beta   90.00
_cell.angle_gamma   90.00
#
_symmetry.space_group_name_H-M   'P 1'
#
loop_
_entity.id
_entity.type
_entity.pdbx_description
1 polymer ?
#
loop_
_entity_poly.entity_id
_entity_poly.type
_entity_poly.pdbx_seq_one_letter_code
_entity_poly.pdbx_strand_id
1 'polypeptide(L)'
;MQMRHPYIDRIIHWARDEEAIRAVVITGSLARGDGSVDEFSDLDAQIITRDILRLTRDDSWLDAHGEVWIRFPLHVDAPYRLVWFASGRKVDFQFVNPDEILAMRESGELSDEYLRGYLVALDKDGLLADLPPSPRQFPMPAPPSRREVEAAINEFWFEAIHVAQFIRRREFWVAKYRDWTMKENLLRLLEWHARAMAEEDVNTWLLGKRILQWTDAPSAEAITRIWPRWDAAETWRALLAQLELCRRLSRELHAALGVDYAEAKFLAIEQYIRQLYAEDAEAR
;
A
#
# COMPACT_ATOMS: atom_id res chain seq x y z
N MET A 1 12.14 21.61 11.16
CA MET A 1 10.89 22.37 10.97
C MET A 1 9.86 21.38 10.45
N GLN A 2 8.88 20.98 11.25
CA GLN A 2 7.85 20.02 10.82
C GLN A 2 7.06 20.72 9.69
N MET A 3 7.12 20.18 8.46
CA MET A 3 6.36 20.75 7.35
C MET A 3 4.87 20.60 7.66
N ARG A 4 4.21 21.73 7.93
CA ARG A 4 2.77 21.78 8.19
C ARG A 4 2.05 21.84 6.86
N HIS A 5 1.13 20.90 6.61
CA HIS A 5 0.32 20.93 5.39
C HIS A 5 -0.51 22.23 5.32
N PRO A 6 -0.52 22.97 4.20
CA PRO A 6 -1.10 24.32 4.12
C PRO A 6 -2.63 24.35 4.32
N TYR A 7 -3.30 23.20 4.19
CA TYR A 7 -4.75 23.09 4.35
C TYR A 7 -5.20 22.84 5.79
N ILE A 8 -4.30 22.49 6.72
CA ILE A 8 -4.70 22.17 8.11
C ILE A 8 -5.46 23.35 8.74
N ASP A 9 -4.92 24.56 8.64
CA ASP A 9 -5.56 25.75 9.24
C ASP A 9 -6.90 26.08 8.59
N ARG A 10 -7.02 25.90 7.28
CA ARG A 10 -8.28 26.13 6.54
C ARG A 10 -9.36 25.14 6.95
N ILE A 11 -8.99 23.88 7.12
CA ILE A 11 -9.91 22.81 7.55
C ILE A 11 -10.34 23.05 8.99
N ILE A 12 -9.40 23.40 9.89
CA ILE A 12 -9.74 23.74 11.28
C ILE A 12 -10.70 24.94 11.32
N HIS A 13 -10.47 25.97 10.52
CA HIS A 13 -11.34 27.15 10.49
C HIS A 13 -12.75 26.80 10.01
N TRP A 14 -12.88 26.12 8.87
CA TRP A 14 -14.16 25.63 8.38
C TRP A 14 -14.88 24.74 9.41
N ALA A 15 -14.15 23.78 9.99
CA ALA A 15 -14.71 22.87 10.98
C ALA A 15 -15.15 23.58 12.26
N ARG A 16 -14.54 24.71 12.62
CA ARG A 16 -15.02 25.54 13.75
C ARG A 16 -16.37 26.17 13.44
N ASP A 17 -16.53 26.69 12.24
CA ASP A 17 -17.72 27.44 11.83
C ASP A 17 -18.90 26.52 11.46
N GLU A 18 -18.62 25.30 11.00
CA GLU A 18 -19.64 24.29 10.69
C GLU A 18 -20.12 23.58 11.96
N GLU A 19 -21.39 23.81 12.33
CA GLU A 19 -21.97 23.33 13.59
C GLU A 19 -22.06 21.80 13.66
N ALA A 20 -22.30 21.15 12.52
CA ALA A 20 -22.40 19.69 12.44
C ALA A 20 -21.06 18.98 12.70
N ILE A 21 -19.92 19.67 12.49
CA ILE A 21 -18.60 19.11 12.74
C ILE A 21 -18.24 19.30 14.21
N ARG A 22 -17.88 18.19 14.87
CA ARG A 22 -17.55 18.15 16.30
C ARG A 22 -16.05 18.08 16.55
N ALA A 23 -15.31 17.41 15.67
CA ALA A 23 -13.86 17.30 15.79
C ALA A 23 -13.18 17.14 14.42
N VAL A 24 -11.88 17.43 14.37
CA VAL A 24 -10.99 17.17 13.25
C VAL A 24 -9.77 16.42 13.76
N VAL A 25 -9.48 15.29 13.14
CA VAL A 25 -8.31 14.45 13.47
C VAL A 25 -7.46 14.31 12.22
N ILE A 26 -6.17 14.56 12.35
CA ILE A 26 -5.20 14.27 11.30
C ILE A 26 -4.62 12.89 11.57
N THR A 27 -4.66 12.02 10.57
CA THR A 27 -4.05 10.67 10.65
C THR A 27 -2.89 10.56 9.67
N GLY A 28 -2.35 9.35 9.48
CA GLY A 28 -1.39 9.10 8.43
C GLY A 28 0.02 9.64 8.73
N SER A 29 0.75 10.03 7.69
CA SER A 29 2.18 10.36 7.81
C SER A 29 2.43 11.64 8.64
N LEU A 30 1.54 12.62 8.53
CA LEU A 30 1.64 13.90 9.25
C LEU A 30 1.46 13.75 10.76
N ALA A 31 0.71 12.74 11.21
CA ALA A 31 0.48 12.47 12.62
C ALA A 31 1.62 11.66 13.29
N ARG A 32 2.40 10.89 12.50
CA ARG A 32 3.41 9.96 13.03
C ARG A 32 4.65 10.62 13.60
N GLY A 33 5.05 11.77 13.08
CA GLY A 33 6.29 12.44 13.51
C GLY A 33 7.56 11.63 13.26
N ASP A 34 7.52 10.61 12.42
CA ASP A 34 8.61 9.65 12.14
C ASP A 34 9.61 10.14 11.06
N GLY A 35 9.49 11.40 10.64
CA GLY A 35 10.31 11.98 9.58
C GLY A 35 9.99 11.45 8.17
N SER A 36 8.89 10.71 7.97
CA SER A 36 8.47 10.23 6.65
C SER A 36 7.77 11.27 5.77
N VAL A 37 7.44 12.43 6.34
CA VAL A 37 6.73 13.54 5.68
C VAL A 37 7.67 14.32 4.76
N ASP A 38 7.23 14.55 3.53
CA ASP A 38 7.89 15.35 2.51
C ASP A 38 6.93 16.35 1.84
N GLU A 39 7.41 17.07 0.83
CA GLU A 39 6.60 18.02 0.07
C GLU A 39 5.52 17.35 -0.80
N PHE A 40 5.48 16.03 -0.93
CA PHE A 40 4.47 15.30 -1.71
C PHE A 40 3.46 14.57 -0.83
N SER A 41 3.65 14.61 0.49
CA SER A 41 2.76 13.94 1.44
C SER A 41 1.37 14.59 1.43
N ASP A 42 0.34 13.76 1.33
CA ASP A 42 -1.05 14.17 1.43
C ASP A 42 -1.46 14.46 2.89
N LEU A 43 -2.64 15.06 3.03
CA LEU A 43 -3.28 15.29 4.32
C LEU A 43 -4.48 14.37 4.47
N ASP A 44 -4.36 13.38 5.35
CA ASP A 44 -5.48 12.56 5.80
C ASP A 44 -6.22 13.29 6.93
N ALA A 45 -7.43 13.78 6.66
CA ALA A 45 -8.25 14.54 7.60
C ALA A 45 -9.57 13.82 7.89
N GLN A 46 -9.72 13.30 9.10
CA GLN A 46 -11.00 12.80 9.58
C GLN A 46 -11.85 13.96 10.11
N ILE A 47 -13.06 14.06 9.57
CA ILE A 47 -14.08 15.03 9.94
C ILE A 47 -15.14 14.31 10.76
N ILE A 48 -15.11 14.50 12.08
CA ILE A 48 -16.05 13.87 13.00
C ILE A 48 -17.33 14.69 13.00
N THR A 49 -18.44 14.14 12.51
CA THR A 49 -19.66 14.91 12.25
C THR A 49 -20.95 14.12 12.52
N ARG A 50 -21.98 14.82 12.98
CA ARG A 50 -23.33 14.26 13.16
C ARG A 50 -24.15 14.21 11.86
N ASP A 51 -23.64 14.79 10.77
CA ASP A 51 -24.37 14.92 9.50
C ASP A 51 -23.49 14.55 8.30
N ILE A 52 -23.05 13.29 8.27
CA ILE A 52 -22.24 12.74 7.17
C ILE A 52 -22.98 12.89 5.85
N LEU A 53 -24.27 12.57 5.80
CA LEU A 53 -25.04 12.55 4.55
C LEU A 53 -25.12 13.92 3.87
N ARG A 54 -25.24 15.02 4.63
CA ARG A 54 -25.23 16.36 4.03
C ARG A 54 -23.86 16.71 3.45
N LEU A 55 -22.79 16.53 4.23
CA LEU A 55 -21.42 16.91 3.84
C LEU A 55 -20.86 16.04 2.70
N THR A 56 -21.44 14.86 2.50
CA THR A 56 -21.10 13.94 1.42
C THR A 56 -21.99 14.12 0.19
N ARG A 57 -23.20 14.66 0.33
CA ARG A 57 -24.09 14.92 -0.81
C ARG A 57 -23.71 16.19 -1.58
N ASP A 58 -23.25 17.21 -0.87
CA ASP A 58 -22.87 18.49 -1.45
C ASP A 58 -21.40 18.81 -1.13
N ASP A 59 -20.66 19.15 -2.18
CA ASP A 59 -19.23 19.47 -2.15
C ASP A 59 -18.94 20.96 -2.22
N SER A 60 -19.97 21.81 -2.17
CA SER A 60 -19.82 23.27 -2.22
C SER A 60 -18.90 23.84 -1.12
N TRP A 61 -18.79 23.14 0.01
CA TRP A 61 -17.88 23.51 1.11
C TRP A 61 -16.40 23.47 0.69
N LEU A 62 -16.03 22.70 -0.35
CA LEU A 62 -14.67 22.67 -0.87
C LEU A 62 -14.23 24.02 -1.46
N ASP A 63 -15.17 24.81 -1.98
CA ASP A 63 -14.88 26.10 -2.61
C ASP A 63 -14.29 27.09 -1.60
N ALA A 64 -14.63 26.94 -0.31
CA ALA A 64 -14.06 27.74 0.77
C ALA A 64 -12.59 27.42 1.06
N HIS A 65 -12.09 26.26 0.63
CA HIS A 65 -10.72 25.83 0.84
C HIS A 65 -9.77 26.24 -0.29
N GLY A 66 -10.29 26.52 -1.47
CA GLY A 66 -9.52 26.99 -2.64
C GLY A 66 -9.97 26.31 -3.93
N GLU A 67 -9.31 26.65 -5.03
CA GLU A 67 -9.62 26.06 -6.33
C GLU A 67 -9.32 24.55 -6.33
N VAL A 68 -10.31 23.76 -6.74
CA VAL A 68 -10.24 22.30 -6.85
C VAL A 68 -9.93 21.91 -8.29
N TRP A 69 -8.88 21.12 -8.49
CA TRP A 69 -8.59 20.53 -9.80
C TRP A 69 -9.41 19.26 -10.05
N ILE A 70 -9.41 18.36 -9.07
CA ILE A 70 -10.18 17.11 -9.17
C ILE A 70 -10.64 16.65 -7.80
N ARG A 71 -11.85 16.09 -7.78
CA ARG A 71 -12.44 15.41 -6.63
C ARG A 71 -12.88 14.02 -7.06
N PHE A 72 -12.58 13.01 -6.26
CA PHE A 72 -13.04 11.65 -6.49
C PHE A 72 -14.44 11.47 -5.87
N PRO A 73 -15.37 10.78 -6.53
CA PRO A 73 -16.69 10.51 -5.95
C PRO A 73 -16.58 9.62 -4.71
N LEU A 74 -17.52 9.80 -3.77
CA LEU A 74 -17.59 8.99 -2.55
C LEU A 74 -17.89 7.52 -2.85
N HIS A 75 -17.28 6.65 -2.05
CA HIS A 75 -17.70 5.25 -1.94
C HIS A 75 -18.78 5.11 -0.86
N VAL A 76 -19.75 4.21 -1.10
CA VAL A 76 -20.87 3.93 -0.19
C VAL A 76 -20.42 3.28 1.13
N ASP A 77 -19.31 2.55 1.10
CA ASP A 77 -18.83 1.77 2.25
C ASP A 77 -17.85 2.54 3.14
N ALA A 78 -17.32 3.68 2.64
CA ALA A 78 -16.51 4.59 3.42
C ALA A 78 -16.59 6.00 2.79
N PRO A 79 -17.12 7.01 3.50
CA PRO A 79 -17.36 8.34 2.95
C PRO A 79 -16.06 9.12 2.85
N TYR A 80 -15.20 8.73 1.90
CA TYR A 80 -13.99 9.45 1.53
C TYR A 80 -14.26 10.46 0.43
N ARG A 81 -13.81 11.69 0.63
CA ARG A 81 -13.68 12.70 -0.42
C ARG A 81 -12.19 12.97 -0.67
N LEU A 82 -11.69 12.41 -1.76
CA LEU A 82 -10.29 12.61 -2.19
C LEU A 82 -10.22 13.85 -3.08
N VAL A 83 -9.41 14.83 -2.71
CA VAL A 83 -9.37 16.14 -3.37
C VAL A 83 -7.96 16.54 -3.72
N TRP A 84 -7.75 16.92 -4.97
CA TRP A 84 -6.57 17.67 -5.41
C TRP A 84 -6.94 19.12 -5.61
N PHE A 85 -6.25 20.00 -4.89
CA PHE A 85 -6.37 21.44 -5.07
C PHE A 85 -5.39 21.96 -6.11
N ALA A 86 -5.68 23.14 -6.66
CA ALA A 86 -4.86 23.81 -7.67
C ALA A 86 -3.43 24.14 -7.22
N SER A 87 -3.18 24.12 -5.91
CA SER A 87 -1.84 24.21 -5.35
C SER A 87 -1.00 22.93 -5.54
N GLY A 88 -1.53 21.90 -6.20
CA GLY A 88 -0.90 20.58 -6.31
C GLY A 88 -0.86 19.81 -4.99
N ARG A 89 -1.77 20.11 -4.05
CA ARG A 89 -1.84 19.44 -2.75
C ARG A 89 -3.07 18.54 -2.70
N LYS A 90 -2.87 17.34 -2.15
CA LYS A 90 -3.92 16.34 -1.96
C LYS A 90 -4.41 16.35 -0.50
N VAL A 91 -5.73 16.31 -0.33
CA VAL A 91 -6.37 16.11 0.97
C VAL A 91 -7.39 14.98 0.83
N ASP A 92 -7.29 14.00 1.70
CA ASP A 92 -8.24 12.91 1.84
C ASP A 92 -9.12 13.19 3.05
N PHE A 93 -10.36 13.61 2.79
CA PHE A 93 -11.36 13.82 3.83
C PHE A 93 -12.09 12.51 4.10
N GLN A 94 -12.10 12.07 5.34
CA GLN A 94 -12.90 10.93 5.79
C GLN A 94 -13.97 11.45 6.74
N PHE A 95 -15.24 11.19 6.47
CA PHE A 95 -16.33 11.58 7.37
C PHE A 95 -16.66 10.44 8.33
N VAL A 96 -16.65 10.72 9.64
CA VAL A 96 -16.75 9.69 10.67
C VAL A 96 -17.85 10.08 11.66
N ASN A 97 -18.65 9.10 12.08
CA ASN A 97 -19.68 9.34 13.07
C ASN A 97 -19.02 9.48 14.46
N PRO A 98 -19.38 10.48 15.28
CA PRO A 98 -18.97 10.56 16.68
C PRO A 98 -19.08 9.24 17.47
N ASP A 99 -20.06 8.39 17.14
CA ASP A 99 -20.26 7.09 17.79
C ASP A 99 -19.03 6.16 17.64
N GLU A 100 -18.29 6.24 16.53
CA GLU A 100 -17.06 5.47 16.32
C GLU A 100 -15.95 5.90 17.28
N ILE A 101 -15.84 7.20 17.54
CA ILE A 101 -14.88 7.76 18.51
C ILE A 101 -15.25 7.33 19.92
N LEU A 102 -16.54 7.38 20.26
CA LEU A 102 -17.04 6.94 21.56
C LEU A 102 -16.76 5.45 21.79
N ALA A 103 -16.99 4.61 20.78
CA ALA A 103 -16.70 3.17 20.87
C ALA A 103 -15.20 2.90 21.10
N MET A 104 -14.29 3.59 20.42
CA MET A 104 -12.85 3.49 20.67
C MET A 104 -12.49 3.91 22.10
N ARG A 105 -13.11 4.99 22.59
CA ARG A 105 -12.87 5.47 23.95
C ARG A 105 -13.39 4.51 25.02
N GLU A 106 -14.58 3.95 24.85
CA GLU A 106 -15.19 3.01 25.79
C GLU A 106 -14.45 1.67 25.85
N SER A 107 -14.01 1.17 24.69
CA SER A 107 -13.22 -0.07 24.61
C SER A 107 -11.77 0.13 25.06
N GLY A 108 -11.23 1.34 24.88
CA GLY A 108 -9.79 1.61 25.02
C GLY A 108 -8.95 1.06 23.86
N GLU A 109 -9.59 0.58 22.79
CA GLU A 109 -8.94 0.02 21.61
C GLU A 109 -9.01 1.04 20.46
N LEU A 110 -7.84 1.37 19.90
CA LEU A 110 -7.74 2.25 18.74
C LEU A 110 -8.01 1.47 17.45
N SER A 111 -8.64 2.11 16.47
CA SER A 111 -8.71 1.59 15.11
C SER A 111 -7.31 1.52 14.47
N ASP A 112 -7.18 0.75 13.38
CA ASP A 112 -5.90 0.62 12.65
C ASP A 112 -5.35 1.98 12.21
N GLU A 113 -6.19 2.93 11.80
CA GLU A 113 -5.79 4.28 11.41
C GLU A 113 -5.19 5.05 12.59
N TYR A 114 -5.81 4.97 13.77
CA TYR A 114 -5.35 5.64 14.98
C TYR A 114 -4.11 4.95 15.57
N LEU A 115 -4.00 3.62 15.45
CA LEU A 115 -2.78 2.88 15.79
C LEU A 115 -1.59 3.34 14.94
N ARG A 116 -1.82 3.76 13.68
CA ARG A 116 -0.77 4.30 12.78
C ARG A 116 -0.36 5.73 13.09
N GLY A 117 -0.95 6.38 14.09
CA GLY A 117 -0.67 7.77 14.45
C GLY A 117 -1.85 8.68 14.17
N TYR A 118 -2.27 9.44 15.18
CA TYR A 118 -3.27 10.49 15.05
C TYR A 118 -2.88 11.76 15.81
N LEU A 119 -3.37 12.90 15.33
CA LEU A 119 -3.25 14.22 15.96
C LEU A 119 -4.63 14.87 16.02
N VAL A 120 -5.10 15.19 17.22
CA VAL A 120 -6.34 15.94 17.41
C VAL A 120 -6.10 17.41 17.05
N ALA A 121 -6.67 17.85 15.94
CA ALA A 121 -6.52 19.23 15.44
C ALA A 121 -7.61 20.17 15.94
N LEU A 122 -8.82 19.64 16.16
CA LEU A 122 -9.96 20.32 16.76
C LEU A 122 -10.81 19.31 17.51
N ASP A 123 -11.27 19.66 18.71
CA ASP A 123 -12.29 18.91 19.44
C ASP A 123 -13.18 19.89 20.20
N LYS A 124 -14.44 20.05 19.75
CA LYS A 124 -15.39 21.00 20.34
C LYS A 124 -16.08 20.46 21.60
N ASP A 125 -16.09 19.14 21.74
CA ASP A 125 -16.93 18.42 22.71
C ASP A 125 -16.10 17.64 23.74
N GLY A 126 -14.78 17.52 23.53
CA GLY A 126 -13.94 16.61 24.31
C GLY A 126 -14.22 15.15 23.98
N LEU A 127 -14.66 14.83 22.75
CA LEU A 127 -14.95 13.46 22.32
C LEU A 127 -13.70 12.58 22.32
N LEU A 128 -12.55 13.18 22.01
CA LEU A 128 -11.25 12.49 21.91
C LEU A 128 -10.45 12.58 23.20
N ALA A 129 -11.01 13.18 24.26
CA ALA A 129 -10.40 13.18 25.58
C ALA A 129 -10.18 11.74 26.05
N ASP A 130 -9.03 11.51 26.67
CA ASP A 130 -8.62 10.22 27.25
C ASP A 130 -8.45 9.06 26.26
N LEU A 131 -8.51 9.30 24.94
CA LEU A 131 -8.07 8.28 23.97
C LEU A 131 -6.59 7.94 24.22
N PRO A 132 -6.22 6.66 24.18
CA PRO A 132 -4.83 6.27 24.39
C PRO A 132 -3.94 6.84 23.27
N PRO A 133 -2.66 7.16 23.55
CA PRO A 133 -1.75 7.60 22.52
C PRO A 133 -1.48 6.45 21.53
N SER A 134 -1.24 6.79 20.26
CA SER A 134 -0.77 5.81 19.28
C SER A 134 0.53 5.15 19.76
N PRO A 135 0.73 3.84 19.55
CA PRO A 135 1.98 3.19 19.88
C PRO A 135 3.12 3.76 19.03
N ARG A 136 4.35 3.76 19.58
CA ARG A 136 5.54 4.21 18.84
C ARG A 136 5.89 3.31 17.66
N GLN A 137 5.49 2.04 17.73
CA GLN A 137 5.68 1.05 16.69
C GLN A 137 4.33 0.43 16.36
N PHE A 138 4.02 0.37 15.07
CA PHE A 138 2.79 -0.24 14.60
C PHE A 138 2.86 -1.76 14.76
N PRO A 139 1.77 -2.43 15.19
CA PRO A 139 1.74 -3.89 15.25
C PRO A 139 2.13 -4.50 13.90
N MET A 140 3.18 -5.33 13.90
CA MET A 140 3.56 -6.01 12.68
C MET A 140 2.53 -7.08 12.32
N PRO A 141 2.20 -7.25 11.03
CA PRO A 141 1.38 -8.37 10.60
C PRO A 141 2.04 -9.68 11.01
N ALA A 142 1.21 -10.66 11.39
CA ALA A 142 1.69 -11.99 11.76
C ALA A 142 2.56 -12.60 10.65
N PRO A 143 3.55 -13.44 11.01
CA PRO A 143 4.29 -14.23 10.04
C PRO A 143 3.35 -15.06 9.16
N PRO A 144 3.68 -15.28 7.88
CA PRO A 144 2.82 -16.06 7.01
C PRO A 144 2.77 -17.51 7.46
N SER A 145 1.62 -18.13 7.28
CA SER A 145 1.51 -19.57 7.32
C SER A 145 2.20 -20.20 6.10
N ARG A 146 2.63 -21.45 6.25
CA ARG A 146 3.11 -22.28 5.13
C ARG A 146 2.17 -22.25 3.93
N ARG A 147 0.86 -22.34 4.19
CA ARG A 147 -0.16 -22.37 3.14
C ARG A 147 -0.19 -21.05 2.36
N GLU A 148 -0.01 -19.91 3.01
CA GLU A 148 0.02 -18.60 2.34
C GLU A 148 1.26 -18.44 1.47
N VAL A 149 2.42 -18.88 1.96
CA VAL A 149 3.67 -18.89 1.17
C VAL A 149 3.51 -19.79 -0.06
N GLU A 150 3.03 -21.02 0.12
CA GLU A 150 2.80 -21.96 -0.98
C GLU A 150 1.77 -21.44 -1.99
N ALA A 151 0.71 -20.77 -1.53
CA ALA A 151 -0.30 -20.17 -2.40
C ALA A 151 0.29 -19.05 -3.29
N ALA A 152 1.03 -18.11 -2.70
CA ALA A 152 1.66 -17.01 -3.44
C ALA A 152 2.67 -17.52 -4.47
N ILE A 153 3.46 -18.54 -4.12
CA ILE A 153 4.40 -19.18 -5.04
C ILE A 153 3.66 -19.89 -6.18
N ASN A 154 2.64 -20.70 -5.87
CA ASN A 154 1.89 -21.42 -6.92
C ASN A 154 1.20 -20.44 -7.88
N GLU A 155 0.61 -19.36 -7.37
CA GLU A 155 -0.02 -18.32 -8.21
C GLU A 155 1.01 -17.60 -9.09
N PHE A 156 2.17 -17.24 -8.53
CA PHE A 156 3.27 -16.68 -9.32
C PHE A 156 3.66 -17.58 -10.50
N TRP A 157 3.91 -18.87 -10.25
CA TRP A 157 4.36 -19.80 -11.28
C TRP A 157 3.26 -20.14 -12.29
N PHE A 158 2.00 -20.13 -11.86
CA PHE A 158 0.84 -20.26 -12.75
C PHE A 158 0.81 -19.10 -13.76
N GLU A 159 0.94 -17.86 -13.28
CA GLU A 159 0.94 -16.69 -14.16
C GLU A 159 2.22 -16.57 -14.99
N ALA A 160 3.37 -17.04 -14.50
CA ALA A 160 4.61 -17.08 -15.27
C ALA A 160 4.47 -17.87 -16.58
N ILE A 161 3.72 -18.98 -16.56
CA ILE A 161 3.41 -19.78 -17.76
C ILE A 161 2.57 -18.95 -18.74
N HIS A 162 1.53 -18.27 -18.25
CA HIS A 162 0.70 -17.41 -19.09
C HIS A 162 1.50 -16.26 -19.70
N VAL A 163 2.31 -15.55 -18.90
CA VAL A 163 3.15 -14.45 -19.37
C VAL A 163 4.06 -14.93 -20.49
N ALA A 164 4.75 -16.07 -20.33
CA ALA A 164 5.57 -16.68 -21.37
C ALA A 164 4.79 -16.90 -22.69
N GLN A 165 3.59 -17.48 -22.60
CA GLN A 165 2.72 -17.72 -23.76
C GLN A 165 2.26 -16.42 -24.43
N PHE A 166 1.91 -15.39 -23.66
CA PHE A 166 1.46 -14.10 -24.20
C PHE A 166 2.62 -13.31 -24.83
N ILE A 167 3.86 -13.42 -24.31
CA ILE A 167 5.03 -12.85 -24.98
C ILE A 167 5.21 -13.47 -26.37
N ARG A 168 5.07 -14.80 -26.50
CA ARG A 168 5.15 -15.50 -27.81
C ARG A 168 4.09 -15.04 -28.80
N ARG A 169 2.89 -14.72 -28.31
CA ARG A 169 1.78 -14.23 -29.13
C ARG A 169 1.86 -12.74 -29.45
N ARG A 170 2.83 -12.01 -28.88
CA ARG A 170 2.92 -10.54 -28.96
C ARG A 170 1.73 -9.82 -28.33
N GLU A 171 1.06 -10.46 -27.37
CA GLU A 171 -0.04 -9.88 -26.60
C GLU A 171 0.51 -9.14 -25.36
N PHE A 172 1.33 -8.12 -25.59
CA PHE A 172 2.10 -7.46 -24.52
C PHE A 172 1.24 -6.78 -23.45
N TRP A 173 0.03 -6.32 -23.80
CA TRP A 173 -0.91 -5.77 -22.82
C TRP A 173 -1.29 -6.83 -21.77
N VAL A 174 -1.69 -8.02 -22.24
CA VAL A 174 -2.08 -9.13 -21.37
C VAL A 174 -0.87 -9.67 -20.61
N ALA A 175 0.28 -9.77 -21.28
CA ALA A 175 1.53 -10.16 -20.63
C ALA A 175 1.87 -9.22 -19.47
N LYS A 176 1.81 -7.90 -19.66
CA LYS A 176 2.08 -6.90 -18.60
C LYS A 176 1.05 -6.91 -17.48
N TYR A 177 -0.23 -7.11 -17.80
CA TYR A 177 -1.29 -7.25 -16.79
C TYR A 177 -1.05 -8.47 -15.89
N ARG A 178 -0.72 -9.63 -16.49
CA ARG A 178 -0.42 -10.87 -15.75
C ARG A 178 0.91 -10.82 -15.00
N ASP A 179 1.90 -10.14 -15.59
CA ASP A 179 3.18 -9.81 -14.95
C ASP A 179 3.00 -8.93 -13.71
N TRP A 180 1.98 -8.06 -13.66
CA TRP A 180 1.64 -7.34 -12.44
C TRP A 180 1.13 -8.28 -11.34
N THR A 181 0.25 -9.24 -11.66
CA THR A 181 -0.18 -10.27 -10.71
C THR A 181 1.00 -11.10 -10.17
N MET A 182 2.00 -11.39 -11.01
CA MET A 182 3.24 -12.01 -10.55
C MET A 182 4.00 -11.11 -9.57
N LYS A 183 4.08 -9.81 -9.84
CA LYS A 183 4.77 -8.83 -8.97
C LYS A 183 4.07 -8.62 -7.64
N GLU A 184 2.74 -8.68 -7.59
CA GLU A 184 1.98 -8.65 -6.33
C GLU A 184 2.36 -9.85 -5.44
N ASN A 185 2.48 -11.05 -6.03
CA ASN A 185 2.96 -12.22 -5.31
C ASN A 185 4.44 -12.11 -4.91
N LEU A 186 5.31 -11.60 -5.80
CA LEU A 186 6.71 -11.34 -5.44
C LEU A 186 6.85 -10.32 -4.30
N LEU A 187 6.04 -9.26 -4.29
CA LEU A 187 6.05 -8.27 -3.21
C LEU A 187 5.74 -8.95 -1.87
N ARG A 188 4.69 -9.78 -1.80
CA ARG A 188 4.35 -10.54 -0.58
C ARG A 188 5.51 -11.43 -0.13
N LEU A 189 6.14 -12.14 -1.07
CA LEU A 189 7.31 -12.98 -0.76
C LEU A 189 8.50 -12.15 -0.26
N LEU A 190 8.76 -10.99 -0.85
CA LEU A 190 9.82 -10.07 -0.41
C LEU A 190 9.53 -9.52 0.99
N GLU A 191 8.30 -9.12 1.28
CA GLU A 191 7.89 -8.63 2.60
C GLU A 191 8.07 -9.70 3.68
N TRP A 192 7.61 -10.93 3.41
CA TRP A 192 7.80 -12.05 4.34
C TRP A 192 9.27 -12.41 4.50
N HIS A 193 10.03 -12.40 3.41
CA HIS A 193 11.45 -12.72 3.41
C HIS A 193 12.24 -11.71 4.24
N ALA A 194 12.04 -10.42 4.00
CA ALA A 194 12.71 -9.35 4.76
C ALA A 194 12.47 -9.49 6.28
N ARG A 195 11.23 -9.80 6.68
CA ARG A 195 10.88 -10.00 8.09
C ARG A 195 11.43 -11.29 8.67
N ALA A 196 11.44 -12.37 7.89
CA ALA A 196 11.94 -13.67 8.35
C ALA A 196 13.47 -13.71 8.50
N MET A 197 14.19 -12.87 7.75
CA MET A 197 15.66 -12.84 7.73
C MET A 197 16.25 -11.75 8.63
N ALA A 198 15.45 -10.79 9.09
CA ALA A 198 15.96 -9.69 9.91
C ALA A 198 16.19 -10.12 11.37
N GLU A 199 17.24 -9.56 11.98
CA GLU A 199 17.53 -9.71 13.42
C GLU A 199 16.62 -8.81 14.27
N GLU A 200 16.15 -7.70 13.69
CA GLU A 200 15.25 -6.73 14.29
C GLU A 200 13.98 -6.58 13.46
N ASP A 201 12.92 -6.04 14.05
CA ASP A 201 11.65 -5.82 13.38
C ASP A 201 11.79 -4.87 12.17
N VAL A 202 11.42 -5.35 10.98
CA VAL A 202 11.50 -4.59 9.73
C VAL A 202 10.10 -4.17 9.26
N ASN A 203 9.92 -2.86 9.11
CA ASN A 203 8.74 -2.30 8.47
C ASN A 203 8.90 -2.33 6.95
N THR A 204 8.06 -3.12 6.29
CA THR A 204 8.08 -3.29 4.82
C THR A 204 7.22 -2.26 4.08
N TRP A 205 6.49 -1.43 4.82
CA TRP A 205 5.60 -0.38 4.33
C TRP A 205 4.49 -0.86 3.37
N LEU A 206 3.40 -0.11 3.30
CA LEU A 206 2.30 -0.43 2.39
C LEU A 206 2.76 -0.35 0.92
N LEU A 207 2.33 -1.31 0.10
CA LEU A 207 2.59 -1.39 -1.35
C LEU A 207 4.09 -1.35 -1.71
N GLY A 208 4.95 -1.85 -0.83
CA GLY A 208 6.39 -1.88 -1.05
C GLY A 208 7.06 -0.50 -1.11
N LYS A 209 6.48 0.52 -0.46
CA LYS A 209 7.16 1.82 -0.33
C LYS A 209 8.55 1.60 0.27
N ARG A 210 9.56 2.25 -0.31
CA ARG A 210 10.98 2.11 0.08
C ARG A 210 11.52 0.68 -0.04
N ILE A 211 11.01 -0.14 -0.97
CA ILE A 211 11.42 -1.56 -1.13
C ILE A 211 12.92 -1.81 -1.04
N LEU A 212 13.73 -0.99 -1.71
CA LEU A 212 15.19 -1.16 -1.72
C LEU A 212 15.89 -0.88 -0.37
N GLN A 213 15.19 -0.27 0.60
CA GLN A 213 15.75 0.02 1.92
C GLN A 213 15.56 -1.13 2.91
N TRP A 214 14.61 -2.03 2.66
CA TRP A 214 14.28 -3.12 3.58
C TRP A 214 14.49 -4.51 2.99
N THR A 215 14.65 -4.64 1.67
CA THR A 215 15.06 -5.91 1.05
C THR A 215 16.56 -6.15 1.20
N ASP A 216 16.97 -7.41 1.25
CA ASP A 216 18.39 -7.79 1.17
C ASP A 216 19.04 -7.34 -0.16
N ALA A 217 20.37 -7.21 -0.17
CA ALA A 217 21.11 -6.72 -1.33
C ALA A 217 20.85 -7.53 -2.62
N PRO A 218 20.78 -8.88 -2.58
CA PRO A 218 20.44 -9.66 -3.78
C PRO A 218 19.02 -9.39 -4.31
N SER A 219 18.01 -9.21 -3.44
CA SER A 219 16.66 -8.82 -3.90
C SER A 219 16.65 -7.41 -4.47
N ALA A 220 17.31 -6.45 -3.80
CA ALA A 220 17.39 -5.08 -4.27
C ALA A 220 17.95 -5.00 -5.70
N GLU A 221 19.01 -5.76 -5.98
CA GLU A 221 19.57 -5.88 -7.32
C GLU A 221 18.57 -6.53 -8.30
N ALA A 222 17.97 -7.65 -7.93
CA ALA A 222 17.01 -8.36 -8.78
C ALA A 222 15.80 -7.50 -9.14
N ILE A 223 15.26 -6.73 -8.19
CA ILE A 223 14.12 -5.82 -8.38
C ILE A 223 14.39 -4.80 -9.50
N THR A 224 15.62 -4.34 -9.69
CA THR A 224 15.92 -3.40 -10.78
C THR A 224 15.77 -4.01 -12.18
N ARG A 225 15.75 -5.35 -12.28
CA ARG A 225 15.77 -6.10 -13.53
C ARG A 225 14.40 -6.64 -13.96
N ILE A 226 13.37 -6.52 -13.12
CA ILE A 226 12.04 -7.11 -13.36
C ILE A 226 11.05 -6.15 -14.05
N TRP A 227 11.51 -5.00 -14.54
CA TRP A 227 10.67 -3.93 -15.12
C TRP A 227 10.93 -3.76 -16.62
N PRO A 228 10.24 -4.52 -17.51
CA PRO A 228 10.52 -4.49 -18.93
C PRO A 228 9.84 -3.32 -19.64
N ARG A 229 10.47 -2.77 -20.70
CA ARG A 229 9.80 -1.88 -21.66
C ARG A 229 8.80 -2.65 -22.53
N TRP A 230 8.18 -1.96 -23.50
CA TRP A 230 7.22 -2.55 -24.43
C TRP A 230 7.93 -3.29 -25.58
N ASP A 231 8.66 -4.35 -25.26
CA ASP A 231 9.34 -5.20 -26.23
C ASP A 231 9.51 -6.64 -25.74
N ALA A 232 9.62 -7.58 -26.69
CA ALA A 232 9.70 -9.00 -26.37
C ALA A 232 10.99 -9.37 -25.63
N ALA A 233 12.14 -8.87 -26.07
CA ALA A 233 13.45 -9.22 -25.52
C ALA A 233 13.58 -8.79 -24.05
N GLU A 234 13.14 -7.58 -23.70
CA GLU A 234 13.09 -7.11 -22.32
C GLU A 234 12.05 -7.84 -21.50
N THR A 235 10.86 -8.10 -22.05
CA THR A 235 9.82 -8.83 -21.31
C THR A 235 10.28 -10.25 -20.96
N TRP A 236 10.98 -10.94 -21.86
CA TRP A 236 11.62 -12.23 -21.56
C TRP A 236 12.72 -12.10 -20.50
N ARG A 237 13.63 -11.13 -20.63
CA ARG A 237 14.70 -10.91 -19.64
C ARG A 237 14.13 -10.64 -18.25
N ALA A 238 13.09 -9.79 -18.15
CA ALA A 238 12.42 -9.49 -16.90
C ALA A 238 11.67 -10.71 -16.35
N LEU A 239 10.99 -11.51 -17.19
CA LEU A 239 10.35 -12.75 -16.76
C LEU A 239 11.38 -13.70 -16.15
N LEU A 240 12.49 -13.96 -16.84
CA LEU A 240 13.54 -14.87 -16.35
C LEU A 240 14.18 -14.36 -15.05
N ALA A 241 14.35 -13.04 -14.88
CA ALA A 241 14.82 -12.44 -13.63
C ALA A 241 13.82 -12.65 -12.49
N GLN A 242 12.51 -12.55 -12.76
CA GLN A 242 11.45 -12.83 -11.78
C GLN A 242 11.43 -14.30 -11.36
N LEU A 243 11.63 -15.24 -12.29
CA LEU A 243 11.70 -16.68 -11.96
C LEU A 243 12.85 -16.96 -10.99
N GLU A 244 14.03 -16.40 -11.25
CA GLU A 244 15.20 -16.56 -10.39
C GLU A 244 14.96 -16.00 -8.98
N LEU A 245 14.42 -14.77 -8.91
CA LEU A 245 14.09 -14.13 -7.64
C LEU A 245 13.05 -14.96 -6.86
N CYS A 246 11.96 -15.37 -7.50
CA CYS A 246 10.93 -16.17 -6.85
C CYS A 246 11.49 -17.50 -6.34
N ARG A 247 12.31 -18.21 -7.13
CA ARG A 247 12.92 -19.48 -6.74
C ARG A 247 13.82 -19.32 -5.51
N ARG A 248 14.64 -18.26 -5.48
CA ARG A 248 15.49 -17.94 -4.31
C ARG A 248 14.66 -17.66 -3.06
N LEU A 249 13.71 -16.72 -3.15
CA LEU A 249 12.85 -16.35 -2.03
C LEU A 249 12.06 -17.57 -1.52
N SER A 250 11.55 -18.40 -2.44
CA SER A 250 10.81 -19.61 -2.09
C SER A 250 11.66 -20.56 -1.24
N ARG A 251 12.91 -20.82 -1.63
CA ARG A 251 13.83 -21.68 -0.89
C ARG A 251 14.11 -21.15 0.51
N GLU A 252 14.46 -19.87 0.60
CA GLU A 252 14.84 -19.23 1.86
C GLU A 252 13.65 -19.13 2.83
N LEU A 253 12.45 -18.82 2.33
CA LEU A 253 11.22 -18.82 3.14
C LEU A 253 10.80 -20.22 3.62
N HIS A 254 10.91 -21.24 2.77
CA HIS A 254 10.63 -22.62 3.18
C HIS A 254 11.60 -23.09 4.27
N ALA A 255 12.90 -22.74 4.12
CA ALA A 255 13.89 -23.01 5.15
C ALA A 255 13.57 -22.30 6.48
N ALA A 256 13.18 -21.02 6.43
CA ALA A 256 12.75 -20.27 7.62
C ALA A 256 11.50 -20.87 8.30
N LEU A 257 10.62 -21.49 7.52
CA LEU A 257 9.43 -22.20 8.01
C LEU A 257 9.72 -23.65 8.44
N GLY A 258 10.96 -24.15 8.29
CA GLY A 258 11.33 -25.52 8.63
C GLY A 258 10.66 -26.59 7.74
N VAL A 259 10.37 -26.26 6.48
CA VAL A 259 9.71 -27.16 5.52
C VAL A 259 10.52 -27.30 4.24
N ASP A 260 10.40 -28.45 3.58
CA ASP A 260 11.08 -28.69 2.31
C ASP A 260 10.40 -27.94 1.16
N TYR A 261 11.21 -27.23 0.35
CA TYR A 261 10.76 -26.63 -0.90
C TYR A 261 10.79 -27.67 -2.02
N ALA A 262 9.63 -27.93 -2.62
CA ALA A 262 9.49 -28.84 -3.77
C ALA A 262 10.06 -28.23 -5.07
N GLU A 263 11.36 -27.97 -5.13
CA GLU A 263 12.03 -27.23 -6.21
C GLU A 263 11.86 -27.91 -7.59
N ALA A 264 11.83 -29.25 -7.64
CA ALA A 264 11.77 -30.01 -8.88
C ALA A 264 10.60 -29.64 -9.80
N LYS A 265 9.41 -29.40 -9.25
CA LYS A 265 8.23 -29.04 -10.07
C LYS A 265 8.40 -27.67 -10.72
N PHE A 266 9.02 -26.72 -10.02
CA PHE A 266 9.21 -25.36 -10.50
C PHE A 266 10.36 -25.27 -11.52
N LEU A 267 11.41 -26.08 -11.35
CA LEU A 267 12.46 -26.23 -12.37
C LEU A 267 11.91 -26.79 -13.69
N ALA A 268 10.97 -27.74 -13.64
CA ALA A 268 10.30 -28.24 -14.86
C ALA A 268 9.47 -27.16 -15.56
N ILE A 269 8.76 -26.31 -14.80
CA ILE A 269 8.03 -25.16 -15.34
C ILE A 269 8.99 -24.13 -15.95
N GLU A 270 10.07 -23.79 -15.25
CA GLU A 270 11.10 -22.88 -15.74
C GLU A 270 11.73 -23.39 -17.04
N GLN A 271 12.02 -24.70 -17.13
CA GLN A 271 12.52 -25.33 -18.34
C GLN A 271 11.56 -25.13 -19.52
N TYR A 272 10.25 -25.34 -19.31
CA TYR A 272 9.24 -25.09 -20.32
C TYR A 272 9.21 -23.62 -20.77
N ILE A 273 9.27 -22.67 -19.83
CA ILE A 273 9.32 -21.24 -20.13
C ILE A 273 10.58 -20.88 -20.93
N ARG A 274 11.74 -21.43 -20.55
CA ARG A 274 13.01 -21.23 -21.27
C ARG A 274 12.98 -21.82 -22.67
N GLN A 275 12.28 -22.93 -22.88
CA GLN A 275 12.05 -23.48 -24.22
C GLN A 275 11.24 -22.51 -25.07
N LEU A 276 10.13 -21.96 -24.55
CA LEU A 276 9.34 -20.95 -25.27
C LEU A 276 10.20 -19.74 -25.65
N TYR A 277 11.04 -19.25 -24.72
CA TYR A 277 11.97 -18.16 -25.01
C TYR A 277 12.98 -18.53 -26.09
N ALA A 278 13.57 -19.74 -26.03
CA ALA A 278 14.51 -20.19 -27.04
C ALA A 278 13.87 -20.28 -28.43
N GLU A 279 12.59 -20.64 -28.54
CA GLU A 279 11.86 -20.68 -29.80
C GLU A 279 11.43 -19.28 -30.31
N ASP A 280 11.71 -18.23 -29.54
CA ASP A 280 11.37 -16.84 -29.88
C ASP A 280 12.49 -16.09 -30.59
N ALA A 281 12.66 -16.36 -31.88
CA ALA A 281 13.73 -15.81 -32.71
C ALA A 281 13.76 -14.28 -32.78
N GLU A 282 12.60 -13.62 -32.69
CA GLU A 282 12.45 -12.16 -32.75
C GLU A 282 12.77 -11.47 -31.41
N ALA A 283 12.94 -12.23 -30.33
CA ALA A 283 13.24 -11.70 -29.00
C ALA A 283 14.71 -11.88 -28.56
N ARG A 284 15.57 -12.38 -29.45
CA ARG A 284 17.02 -12.52 -29.25
C ARG A 284 17.76 -11.36 -29.89
#